data_AF-A0A938NG00-F1
#
_entry.id   AF-A0A938NG00-F1
#
_cell.length_a   1.000
_cell.length_b   1.000
_cell.length_c   1.000
_cell.angle_alpha   90.00
_cell.angle_beta   90.00
_cell.angle_gamma   90.00
#
_symmetry.space_group_name_H-M   'P 1'
#
loop_
_entity.id
_entity.type
_entity.pdbx_description
1 polymer ?
#
loop_
_entity_poly.entity_id
_entity_poly.type
_entity_poly.pdbx_seq_one_letter_code
_entity_poly.pdbx_strand_id
1 'polypeptide(L)'
;DKGKWHFVAAGPTTSSREEPFEHKVIAALGVRAVIGKGGMGEKTLAACKEHGAVYLHAVGGAATLIAQRVREVEAVYKTEFGLPEAFWQIRVEDFQCVVTMDSHGESLHAKVLAGSRERFNEMYGL
;
A
#
# COMPACT_ATOMS: atom_id res chain seq x y z
N ASP A 1 -27.20 4.00 -1.31
CA ASP A 1 -28.59 4.50 -1.43
C ASP A 1 -28.62 6.01 -1.61
N LYS A 2 -29.57 6.51 -2.41
CA LYS A 2 -29.66 7.90 -2.94
C LYS A 2 -28.65 8.25 -4.05
N GLY A 3 -28.19 7.28 -4.83
CA GLY A 3 -27.26 7.50 -5.95
C GLY A 3 -25.80 7.76 -5.54
N LYS A 4 -25.48 7.64 -4.25
CA LYS A 4 -24.12 7.75 -3.72
C LYS A 4 -23.48 6.37 -3.55
N TRP A 5 -22.18 6.31 -3.85
CA TRP A 5 -21.34 5.14 -3.63
C TRP A 5 -20.96 4.99 -2.16
N HIS A 6 -20.90 3.75 -1.70
CA HIS A 6 -20.42 3.39 -0.37
C HIS A 6 -19.53 2.15 -0.48
N PHE A 7 -18.44 2.13 0.28
CA PHE A 7 -17.57 0.97 0.34
C PHE A 7 -18.18 -0.08 1.28
N VAL A 8 -18.37 -1.30 0.79
CA VAL A 8 -18.70 -2.48 1.62
C VAL A 8 -17.43 -3.13 2.16
N ALA A 9 -16.35 -3.08 1.39
CA ALA A 9 -15.04 -3.62 1.71
C ALA A 9 -13.95 -2.76 1.05
N ALA A 10 -12.90 -2.44 1.79
CA ALA A 10 -11.77 -1.60 1.34
C ALA A 10 -10.42 -2.20 1.76
N GLY A 11 -10.28 -3.52 1.63
CA GLY A 11 -9.07 -4.23 2.07
C GLY A 11 -7.87 -3.94 1.15
N PRO A 12 -6.65 -3.84 1.69
CA PRO A 12 -5.46 -3.67 0.87
C PRO A 12 -5.15 -4.96 0.10
N THR A 13 -4.51 -4.81 -1.05
CA THR A 13 -4.02 -5.93 -1.87
C THR A 13 -2.49 -6.02 -1.86
N THR A 14 -1.96 -7.15 -2.34
CA THR A 14 -0.52 -7.42 -2.32
C THR A 14 0.21 -6.45 -3.24
N SER A 15 1.03 -5.57 -2.66
CA SER A 15 1.68 -4.45 -3.37
C SER A 15 2.82 -4.88 -4.28
N SER A 16 3.45 -6.04 -4.04
CA SER A 16 4.54 -6.53 -4.89
C SER A 16 4.17 -6.73 -6.37
N ARG A 17 2.87 -6.81 -6.70
CA ARG A 17 2.40 -6.86 -8.08
C ARG A 17 2.61 -5.54 -8.83
N GLU A 18 2.64 -4.42 -8.12
CA GLU A 18 2.83 -3.07 -8.69
C GLU A 18 4.28 -2.56 -8.63
N GLU A 19 5.19 -3.32 -8.02
CA GLU A 19 6.62 -3.00 -7.93
C GLU A 19 7.27 -2.64 -9.28
N PRO A 20 6.92 -3.26 -10.43
CA PRO A 20 7.46 -2.86 -11.72
C PRO A 20 7.12 -1.43 -12.15
N PHE A 21 6.11 -0.80 -11.54
CA PHE A 21 5.52 0.47 -12.00
C PHE A 21 5.59 1.59 -10.96
N GLU A 22 5.46 1.27 -9.66
CA GLU A 22 5.21 2.27 -8.61
C GLU A 22 6.26 3.37 -8.52
N HIS A 23 7.55 3.05 -8.67
CA HIS A 23 8.63 4.05 -8.72
C HIS A 23 8.40 5.13 -9.79
N LYS A 24 7.81 4.77 -10.94
CA LYS A 24 7.47 5.72 -12.01
C LYS A 24 6.27 6.58 -11.64
N VAL A 25 5.28 6.00 -10.95
CA VAL A 25 4.09 6.71 -10.48
C VAL A 25 4.49 7.76 -9.45
N ILE A 26 5.33 7.40 -8.47
CA ILE A 26 5.89 8.33 -7.48
C ILE A 26 6.61 9.50 -8.17
N ALA A 27 7.52 9.20 -9.09
CA ALA A 27 8.30 10.22 -9.78
C ALA A 27 7.43 11.13 -10.68
N ALA A 28 6.50 10.55 -11.44
CA ALA A 28 5.72 11.28 -12.43
C ALA A 28 4.58 12.11 -11.82
N LEU A 29 3.94 11.61 -10.77
CA LEU A 29 2.76 12.25 -10.16
C LEU A 29 3.06 12.94 -8.82
N GLY A 30 4.28 12.81 -8.30
CA GLY A 30 4.67 13.39 -7.02
C GLY A 30 3.97 12.75 -5.82
N VAL A 31 3.56 11.49 -5.92
CA VAL A 31 2.93 10.74 -4.82
C VAL A 31 3.86 10.73 -3.61
N ARG A 32 3.29 10.98 -2.42
CA ARG A 32 4.04 11.03 -1.14
C ARG A 32 3.74 9.86 -0.20
N ALA A 33 2.68 9.12 -0.46
CA ALA A 33 2.32 7.95 0.32
C ALA A 33 1.65 6.90 -0.57
N VAL A 34 2.07 5.65 -0.41
CA VAL A 34 1.45 4.48 -1.06
C VAL A 34 0.90 3.57 0.03
N ILE A 35 -0.36 3.12 -0.09
CA ILE A 35 -0.99 2.23 0.89
C ILE A 35 -1.20 0.85 0.28
N GLY A 36 -0.83 -0.22 0.99
CA GLY A 36 -1.13 -1.59 0.56
C GLY A 36 -0.80 -2.63 1.62
N LYS A 37 -0.55 -3.88 1.19
CA LYS A 37 -0.04 -4.95 2.07
C LYS A 37 1.11 -5.73 1.43
N GLY A 38 1.91 -6.35 2.29
CA GLY A 38 3.03 -7.23 1.90
C GLY A 38 4.34 -6.50 1.57
N GLY A 39 4.34 -5.17 1.54
CA GLY A 39 5.54 -4.39 1.20
C GLY A 39 5.81 -4.31 -0.30
N MET A 40 6.82 -3.52 -0.64
CA MET A 40 7.28 -3.31 -2.01
C MET A 40 8.81 -3.51 -2.08
N GLY A 41 9.34 -3.54 -3.30
CA GLY A 41 10.73 -3.85 -3.58
C GLY A 41 11.65 -2.63 -3.58
N GLU A 42 12.88 -2.87 -4.05
CA GLU A 42 13.97 -1.90 -4.03
C GLU A 42 13.71 -0.68 -4.92
N LYS A 43 12.98 -0.84 -6.04
CA LYS A 43 12.71 0.29 -6.94
C LYS A 43 11.79 1.29 -6.26
N THR A 44 10.74 0.78 -5.61
CA THR A 44 9.83 1.62 -4.84
C THR A 44 10.53 2.24 -3.63
N LEU A 45 11.37 1.49 -2.91
CA LEU A 45 12.15 2.03 -1.79
C LEU A 45 13.08 3.17 -2.22
N ALA A 46 13.77 3.01 -3.35
CA ALA A 46 14.63 4.04 -3.91
C ALA A 46 13.82 5.31 -4.27
N ALA A 47 12.66 5.15 -4.90
CA ALA A 47 11.77 6.27 -5.22
C ALA A 47 11.22 6.96 -3.96
N CYS A 48 10.89 6.20 -2.90
CA CYS A 48 10.51 6.76 -1.60
C CYS A 48 11.59 7.67 -1.04
N LYS A 49 12.85 7.23 -1.09
CA LYS A 49 14.00 8.02 -0.65
C LYS A 49 14.24 9.26 -1.51
N GLU A 50 14.21 9.11 -2.83
CA GLU A 50 14.49 10.19 -3.78
C GLU A 50 13.42 11.29 -3.75
N HIS A 51 12.15 10.91 -3.63
CA HIS A 51 11.03 11.84 -3.75
C HIS A 51 10.34 12.17 -2.42
N GLY A 52 10.87 11.72 -1.28
CA GLY A 52 10.29 11.98 0.04
C GLY A 52 8.92 11.32 0.21
N ALA A 53 8.75 10.10 -0.30
CA ALA A 53 7.54 9.30 -0.15
C ALA A 53 7.70 8.18 0.88
N VAL A 54 6.57 7.61 1.33
CA VAL A 54 6.54 6.48 2.27
C VAL A 54 5.60 5.39 1.80
N TYR A 55 5.87 4.14 2.22
CA TYR A 55 4.91 3.04 2.09
C TYR A 55 4.24 2.74 3.43
N LEU A 56 2.92 2.76 3.40
CA LEU A 56 2.02 2.54 4.52
C LEU A 56 1.39 1.15 4.38
N HIS A 57 1.70 0.27 5.33
CA HIS A 57 1.08 -1.04 5.41
C HIS A 57 -0.27 -0.93 6.11
N ALA A 58 -1.34 -1.28 5.40
CA ALA A 58 -2.67 -1.46 5.96
C ALA A 58 -2.91 -2.93 6.32
N VAL A 59 -3.69 -3.19 7.37
CA VAL A 59 -3.93 -4.54 7.87
C VAL A 59 -4.78 -5.35 6.89
N GLY A 60 -4.23 -6.48 6.42
CA GLY A 60 -4.97 -7.43 5.59
C GLY A 60 -6.07 -8.17 6.36
N GLY A 61 -7.15 -8.56 5.69
CA GLY A 61 -8.25 -9.33 6.28
C GLY A 61 -9.31 -8.49 7.04
N ALA A 62 -9.08 -7.19 7.21
CA ALA A 62 -9.98 -6.27 7.92
C ALA A 62 -10.82 -5.39 6.97
N ALA A 63 -11.18 -5.89 5.78
CA ALA A 63 -11.71 -5.07 4.69
C ALA A 63 -12.99 -4.28 5.05
N THR A 64 -13.94 -4.90 5.76
CA THR A 64 -15.17 -4.23 6.22
C THR A 64 -14.89 -3.17 7.27
N LEU A 65 -13.93 -3.42 8.18
CA LEU A 65 -13.52 -2.44 9.19
C LEU A 65 -12.85 -1.22 8.54
N ILE A 66 -12.01 -1.45 7.54
CA ILE A 66 -11.37 -0.37 6.78
C ILE A 66 -12.43 0.42 5.99
N ALA A 67 -13.43 -0.26 5.41
CA ALA A 67 -14.51 0.40 4.70
C ALA A 67 -15.32 1.39 5.58
N GLN A 68 -15.46 1.10 6.89
CA GLN A 68 -16.10 2.03 7.84
C GLN A 68 -15.33 3.33 8.05
N ARG A 69 -14.04 3.38 7.68
CA ARG A 69 -13.19 4.57 7.72
C ARG A 69 -13.35 5.45 6.48
N VAL A 70 -13.98 4.93 5.42
CA VAL A 70 -14.34 5.70 4.23
C VAL A 70 -15.58 6.52 4.52
N ARG A 71 -15.43 7.84 4.60
CA ARG A 71 -16.52 8.78 4.92
C ARG A 71 -17.30 9.19 3.69
N GLU A 72 -16.61 9.35 2.57
CA GLU A 72 -17.20 9.85 1.35
C GLU A 72 -16.47 9.29 0.12
N VAL A 73 -17.24 9.00 -0.92
CA VAL A 73 -16.73 8.80 -2.28
C VAL A 73 -17.01 10.09 -3.04
N GLU A 74 -15.95 10.82 -3.38
CA GLU A 74 -16.04 12.11 -4.07
C GLU A 74 -16.23 11.92 -5.57
N ALA A 75 -15.50 10.96 -6.15
CA ALA A 75 -15.59 10.64 -7.57
C ALA A 75 -15.13 9.20 -7.85
N VAL A 76 -15.56 8.68 -8.99
CA VAL A 76 -15.13 7.39 -9.54
C VAL A 76 -14.74 7.61 -10.99
N TYR A 77 -13.55 7.15 -11.35
CA TYR A 77 -13.04 7.23 -12.71
C TYR A 77 -12.74 5.82 -13.23
N LYS A 78 -12.66 5.69 -14.55
CA LYS A 78 -12.21 4.45 -15.21
C LYS A 78 -13.05 3.21 -14.86
N THR A 79 -14.37 3.37 -14.75
CA THR A 79 -15.30 2.27 -14.45
C THR A 79 -15.29 1.15 -15.50
N GLU A 80 -14.79 1.42 -16.71
CA GLU A 80 -14.56 0.43 -17.76
C GLU A 80 -13.58 -0.68 -17.36
N PHE A 81 -12.71 -0.45 -16.37
CA PHE A 81 -11.81 -1.48 -15.82
C PHE A 81 -12.50 -2.43 -14.83
N GLY A 82 -13.79 -2.20 -14.54
CA GLY A 82 -14.55 -2.93 -13.53
C GLY A 82 -14.44 -2.27 -12.15
N LEU A 83 -15.46 -2.47 -11.31
CA LEU A 83 -15.58 -1.78 -10.02
C LEU A 83 -14.36 -1.94 -9.08
N PRO A 84 -13.70 -3.12 -8.98
CA PRO A 84 -12.52 -3.26 -8.13
C PRO A 84 -11.26 -2.54 -8.63
N GLU A 85 -11.14 -2.34 -9.94
CA GLU A 85 -9.95 -1.75 -10.59
C GLU A 85 -10.18 -0.28 -11.04
N ALA A 86 -11.40 0.22 -10.84
CA ALA A 86 -11.73 1.64 -11.07
C ALA A 86 -10.96 2.54 -10.09
N PHE A 87 -10.77 3.80 -10.46
CA PHE A 87 -10.05 4.76 -9.63
C PHE A 87 -11.03 5.48 -8.73
N TRP A 88 -10.95 5.20 -7.43
CA TRP A 88 -11.83 5.74 -6.41
C TRP A 88 -11.17 6.92 -5.70
N GLN A 89 -11.74 8.12 -5.85
CA GLN A 89 -11.36 9.26 -5.04
C GLN A 89 -12.22 9.27 -3.78
N ILE A 90 -11.60 9.02 -2.64
CA ILE A 90 -12.29 8.84 -1.35
C ILE A 90 -11.71 9.71 -0.26
N ARG A 91 -12.58 10.13 0.66
CA ARG A 91 -12.21 10.75 1.93
C ARG A 91 -12.26 9.72 3.03
N VAL A 92 -11.18 9.61 3.80
CA VAL A 92 -11.07 8.70 4.94
C VAL A 92 -10.82 9.46 6.24
N GLU A 93 -11.21 8.87 7.36
CA GLU A 93 -10.97 9.38 8.71
C GLU A 93 -10.53 8.23 9.61
N ASP A 94 -9.54 8.46 10.48
CA ASP A 94 -8.95 7.45 11.36
C ASP A 94 -8.50 6.17 10.61
N PHE A 95 -7.94 6.34 9.41
CA PHE A 95 -7.41 5.24 8.61
C PHE A 95 -6.08 4.76 9.19
N GLN A 96 -6.10 3.59 9.84
CA GLN A 96 -4.91 3.04 10.49
C GLN A 96 -3.97 2.37 9.49
N CYS A 97 -2.69 2.72 9.59
CA CYS A 97 -1.61 2.13 8.82
C CYS A 97 -0.29 2.23 9.60
N VAL A 98 0.72 1.49 9.14
CA VAL A 98 2.06 1.49 9.71
C VAL A 98 3.06 1.84 8.63
N VAL A 99 3.96 2.80 8.87
CA VAL A 99 5.09 3.06 7.96
C VAL A 99 6.00 1.84 8.00
N THR A 100 6.14 1.16 6.87
CA THR A 100 7.02 -0.03 6.77
C THR A 100 8.13 0.12 5.74
N MET A 101 8.07 1.18 4.92
CA MET A 101 9.21 1.68 4.14
C MET A 101 9.19 3.20 4.20
N ASP A 102 10.31 3.83 4.54
CA ASP A 102 10.38 5.27 4.75
C ASP A 102 11.19 6.01 3.66
N SER A 103 11.21 7.33 3.76
CA SER A 103 11.96 8.22 2.87
C SER A 103 13.45 8.33 3.21
N HIS A 104 13.94 7.57 4.18
CA HIS A 104 15.37 7.48 4.53
C HIS A 104 16.04 6.26 3.89
N GLY A 105 15.24 5.37 3.29
CA GLY A 105 15.71 4.15 2.64
C GLY A 105 15.62 2.93 3.55
N GLU A 106 14.88 3.01 4.66
CA GLU A 106 14.68 1.88 5.56
C GLU A 106 13.45 1.07 5.13
N SER A 107 13.58 -0.26 5.15
CA SER A 107 12.47 -1.19 4.90
C SER A 107 12.37 -2.21 6.02
N LEU A 108 11.22 -2.22 6.71
CA LEU A 108 10.90 -3.23 7.71
C LEU A 108 10.85 -4.62 7.08
N HIS A 109 10.34 -4.73 5.85
CA HIS A 109 10.25 -6.00 5.12
C HIS A 109 11.62 -6.60 4.85
N ALA A 110 12.58 -5.77 4.43
CA ALA A 110 13.96 -6.20 4.20
C ALA A 110 14.63 -6.68 5.50
N LYS A 111 14.47 -5.92 6.60
CA LYS A 111 14.99 -6.30 7.92
C LYS A 111 14.44 -7.63 8.41
N VAL A 112 13.12 -7.82 8.32
CA VAL A 112 12.46 -9.06 8.74
C VAL A 112 12.89 -10.24 7.87
N LEU A 113 13.03 -10.05 6.56
CA LEU A 113 13.50 -11.09 5.65
C LEU A 113 14.94 -11.51 5.96
N ALA A 114 15.85 -10.55 6.14
CA ALA A 114 17.25 -10.82 6.49
C ALA A 114 17.36 -11.59 7.81
N GLY A 115 16.73 -11.10 8.88
CA GLY A 115 16.76 -11.78 10.18
C GLY A 115 16.06 -13.14 10.18
N SER A 116 15.05 -13.34 9.31
CA SER A 116 14.43 -14.67 9.15
C SER A 116 15.34 -15.64 8.41
N ARG A 117 16.13 -15.15 7.45
CA ARG A 117 17.12 -15.95 6.71
C ARG A 117 18.29 -16.37 7.59
N GLU A 118 18.77 -15.48 8.45
CA GLU A 118 19.80 -15.79 9.45
C GLU A 118 19.36 -16.94 10.37
N ARG A 119 18.18 -16.79 11.00
CA ARG A 119 17.61 -17.86 11.85
C ARG A 119 17.38 -19.16 11.08
N PHE A 120 16.95 -19.07 9.82
CA PHE A 120 16.82 -20.26 8.98
C PHE A 120 18.16 -20.97 8.82
N ASN A 121 19.23 -20.24 8.47
CA ASN A 121 20.55 -20.84 8.29
C ASN A 121 21.07 -21.47 9.60
N GLU A 122 20.87 -20.81 10.74
CA GLU A 122 21.23 -21.35 12.06
C GLU A 122 20.54 -22.69 12.34
N MET A 123 19.22 -22.79 12.06
CA MET A 123 18.47 -24.03 12.27
C MET A 123 18.94 -25.19 11.41
N TYR A 124 19.50 -24.91 10.22
CA TYR A 124 19.95 -25.92 9.27
C TYR A 124 21.49 -26.08 9.23
N GLY A 125 22.24 -25.33 10.04
CA GLY A 125 23.71 -25.38 10.08
C GLY A 125 24.38 -24.94 8.77
N LEU A 126 23.77 -23.99 8.05
CA LEU A 126 24.26 -23.44 6.77
C LEU A 126 25.17 -22.22 6.96
#